data_AF-A0A374UKG8-F1
#
_entry.id   AF-A0A374UKG8-F1
#
_cell.length_a   1.000
_cell.length_b   1.000
_cell.length_c   1.000
_cell.angle_alpha   90.00
_cell.angle_beta   90.00
_cell.angle_gamma   90.00
#
_symmetry.space_group_name_H-M   'P 1'
#
loop_
_entity.id
_entity.type
_entity.pdbx_description
1 polymer ?
#
loop_
_entity_poly.entity_id
_entity_poly.type
_entity_poly.pdbx_seq_one_letter_code
_entity_poly.pdbx_strand_id
1 'polypeptide(L)'
;MNTPLADRIRPQTLDDIVGQKHLLGPNKPLRKIIESGEIPNLIFYGPSGVGKTTLATYIAKRTNRTLKKLNGTTASTSDIKEVVSELNTFSGMNGILLYLDEIQYFNKKQQQVLLEYIENGSITLIASTTENPYFYVYNAILSRSTVFEFKSVPPEEIERAVKRAADIIAEEQEIEVDFPESCRKKIAFGCGGDVRKAMNAVELSILVADEEDGVKTVTEEIVSELVQKSAVRYDKDGDEHYDIISAYQKSMRGSDSNAALHYLARLLEAGDLPSACRRLMVCACEDVGLAYPQLIPIVKSCVDIAQAVGLPEARIPLADAVVMVCNAPKSNSAYMGINRATQDLKLGNYGPVPRQLQNMHYDGEDNNNKGQFYNYPHDYPNHYVNQQYLPDTIRDRVYYEYGDNKNEQAYKAYWDKIKNKRY
;
A
#
# COMPACT_ATOMS: atom_id res chain seq x y z
N MET A 1 24.11 24.43 -11.56
CA MET A 1 23.38 23.15 -11.60
C MET A 1 21.91 23.48 -11.42
N ASN A 2 21.06 23.10 -12.37
CA ASN A 2 19.63 23.42 -12.31
C ASN A 2 18.96 22.55 -11.25
N THR A 3 18.60 23.13 -10.10
CA THR A 3 17.87 22.43 -9.05
C THR A 3 16.47 22.09 -9.56
N PRO A 4 15.99 20.83 -9.46
CA PRO A 4 14.66 20.46 -9.93
C PRO A 4 13.57 21.38 -9.36
N LEU A 5 12.56 21.71 -10.14
CA LEU A 5 11.50 22.63 -9.72
C LEU A 5 10.81 22.20 -8.41
N ALA A 6 10.60 20.90 -8.21
CA ALA A 6 10.03 20.35 -6.98
C ALA A 6 10.84 20.70 -5.70
N ASP A 7 12.14 20.98 -5.86
CA ASP A 7 13.01 21.41 -4.76
C ASP A 7 13.04 22.95 -4.60
N ARG A 8 12.75 23.70 -5.66
CA ARG A 8 12.61 25.17 -5.67
C ARG A 8 11.29 25.64 -5.06
N ILE A 9 10.17 24.97 -5.37
CA ILE A 9 8.81 25.29 -4.86
C ILE A 9 8.57 24.72 -3.45
N ARG A 10 9.62 24.49 -2.66
CA ARG A 10 9.44 23.89 -1.34
C ARG A 10 8.66 24.87 -0.42
N PRO A 11 7.68 24.35 0.34
CA PRO A 11 6.80 25.14 1.19
C PRO A 11 7.57 25.92 2.25
N GLN A 12 7.17 27.17 2.51
CA GLN A 12 7.74 28.04 3.54
C GLN A 12 6.97 27.93 4.86
N THR A 13 5.70 27.56 4.79
CA THR A 13 4.81 27.35 5.92
C THR A 13 4.17 25.95 5.85
N LEU A 14 3.56 25.48 6.94
CA LEU A 14 2.79 24.23 6.90
C LEU A 14 1.55 24.35 6.01
N ASP A 15 1.00 25.56 5.86
CA ASP A 15 -0.17 25.83 5.03
C ASP A 15 0.15 25.78 3.53
N ASP A 16 1.43 25.86 3.16
CA ASP A 16 1.92 25.67 1.80
C ASP A 16 1.97 24.20 1.36
N ILE A 17 1.79 23.26 2.29
CA ILE A 17 1.78 21.81 2.01
C ILE A 17 0.38 21.39 1.56
N VAL A 18 0.28 20.99 0.31
CA VAL A 18 -1.00 20.62 -0.32
C VAL A 18 -1.48 19.21 0.07
N GLY A 19 -2.80 19.06 0.25
CA GLY A 19 -3.49 17.77 0.41
C GLY A 19 -3.51 17.14 1.80
N GLN A 20 -2.45 17.28 2.60
CA GLN A 20 -2.32 16.55 3.87
C GLN A 20 -3.09 17.20 5.05
N LYS A 21 -4.27 17.79 4.81
CA LYS A 21 -5.06 18.51 5.84
C LYS A 21 -5.49 17.60 7.00
N HIS A 22 -5.65 16.30 6.79
CA HIS A 22 -5.95 15.36 7.87
C HIS A 22 -4.79 15.23 8.87
N LEU A 23 -3.56 15.47 8.44
CA LEU A 23 -2.36 15.47 9.29
C LEU A 23 -1.93 16.88 9.74
N LEU A 24 -2.05 17.86 8.85
CA LEU A 24 -1.47 19.21 9.01
C LEU A 24 -2.53 20.31 9.18
N GLY A 25 -3.81 19.94 9.28
CA GLY A 25 -4.87 20.89 9.58
C GLY A 25 -4.72 21.53 10.96
N PRO A 26 -5.42 22.63 11.23
CA PRO A 26 -5.43 23.26 12.55
C PRO A 26 -5.75 22.23 13.64
N ASN A 27 -5.01 22.29 14.74
CA ASN A 27 -5.11 21.39 15.89
C ASN A 27 -4.77 19.90 15.67
N LYS A 28 -4.28 19.50 14.49
CA LYS A 28 -3.90 18.10 14.26
C LYS A 28 -2.60 17.71 14.97
N PRO A 29 -2.44 16.43 15.39
CA PRO A 29 -1.29 16.00 16.18
C PRO A 29 0.05 16.26 15.51
N LEU A 30 0.20 15.93 14.21
CA LEU A 30 1.46 16.14 13.50
C LEU A 30 1.80 17.62 13.40
N ARG A 31 0.83 18.49 13.14
CA ARG A 31 1.04 19.95 13.15
C ARG A 31 1.54 20.44 14.52
N LYS A 32 0.88 20.04 15.61
CA LYS A 32 1.28 20.42 16.98
C LYS A 32 2.68 19.93 17.33
N ILE A 33 3.04 18.71 16.94
CA ILE A 33 4.39 18.16 17.12
C ILE A 33 5.41 19.04 16.39
N ILE A 34 5.14 19.38 15.12
CA ILE A 34 6.06 20.22 14.33
C ILE A 34 6.18 21.63 14.90
N GLU A 35 5.07 22.22 15.33
CA GLU A 35 5.03 23.56 15.91
C GLU A 35 5.70 23.63 17.29
N SER A 36 5.72 22.53 18.05
CA SER A 36 6.39 22.45 19.35
C SER A 36 7.93 22.54 19.27
N GLY A 37 8.51 22.20 18.11
CA GLY A 37 9.95 22.14 17.89
C GLY A 37 10.62 20.84 18.34
N GLU A 38 9.94 20.01 19.15
CA GLU A 38 10.43 18.70 19.57
C GLU A 38 9.86 17.59 18.68
N ILE A 39 10.72 17.05 17.80
CA ILE A 39 10.31 16.04 16.81
C ILE A 39 10.75 14.65 17.29
N PRO A 40 9.81 13.72 17.55
CA PRO A 40 10.12 12.32 17.81
C PRO A 40 10.52 11.61 16.50
N ASN A 41 10.86 10.32 16.58
CA ASN A 41 11.04 9.53 15.35
C ASN A 41 9.72 9.35 14.63
N LEU A 42 9.71 9.55 13.32
CA LEU A 42 8.52 9.49 12.48
C LEU A 42 8.67 8.46 11.37
N ILE A 43 7.56 7.82 11.02
CA ILE A 43 7.46 6.98 9.83
C ILE A 43 6.31 7.51 8.97
N PHE A 44 6.62 7.94 7.76
CA PHE A 44 5.66 8.41 6.77
C PHE A 44 5.37 7.31 5.77
N TYR A 45 4.15 6.80 5.73
CA TYR A 45 3.75 5.82 4.71
C TYR A 45 2.66 6.38 3.81
N GLY A 46 2.69 6.01 2.53
CA GLY A 46 1.67 6.43 1.56
C GLY A 46 2.22 6.52 0.14
N PRO A 47 1.38 6.87 -0.86
CA PRO A 47 1.75 6.90 -2.28
C PRO A 47 2.96 7.79 -2.59
N SER A 48 3.61 7.59 -3.73
CA SER A 48 4.71 8.46 -4.16
C SER A 48 4.21 9.88 -4.46
N GLY A 49 5.09 10.87 -4.33
CA GLY A 49 4.76 12.25 -4.76
C GLY A 49 3.79 13.04 -3.87
N VAL A 50 3.33 12.48 -2.75
CA VAL A 50 2.35 13.11 -1.82
C VAL A 50 2.98 14.08 -0.78
N GLY A 51 4.27 14.37 -0.87
CA GLY A 51 4.95 15.37 -0.02
C GLY A 51 5.71 14.85 1.20
N LYS A 52 6.01 13.54 1.30
CA LYS A 52 6.77 12.95 2.43
C LYS A 52 8.15 13.59 2.62
N THR A 53 8.97 13.60 1.56
CA THR A 53 10.31 14.21 1.56
C THR A 53 10.25 15.72 1.81
N THR A 54 9.21 16.36 1.28
CA THR A 54 8.97 17.80 1.42
C THR A 54 8.71 18.16 2.88
N LEU A 55 7.83 17.41 3.56
CA LEU A 55 7.56 17.62 4.97
C LEU A 55 8.80 17.34 5.84
N ALA A 56 9.55 16.26 5.57
CA ALA A 56 10.79 15.99 6.30
C ALA A 56 11.81 17.13 6.18
N THR A 57 11.93 17.70 4.99
CA THR A 57 12.81 18.86 4.75
C THR A 57 12.31 20.10 5.51
N TYR A 58 11.00 20.35 5.47
CA TYR A 58 10.39 21.45 6.21
C TYR A 58 10.66 21.33 7.72
N ILE A 59 10.45 20.14 8.27
CA ILE A 59 10.69 19.86 9.69
C ILE A 59 12.15 20.15 10.05
N ALA A 60 13.11 19.64 9.29
CA ALA A 60 14.53 19.87 9.57
C ALA A 60 14.90 21.35 9.60
N LYS A 61 14.41 22.13 8.62
CA LYS A 61 14.59 23.59 8.60
C LYS A 61 13.95 24.27 9.81
N ARG A 62 12.70 23.91 10.13
CA ARG A 62 11.95 24.50 11.24
C ARG A 62 12.59 24.25 12.60
N THR A 63 13.17 23.06 12.79
CA THR A 63 13.88 22.68 14.03
C THR A 63 15.37 23.06 14.03
N ASN A 64 15.85 23.75 12.99
CA ASN A 64 17.26 24.10 12.82
C ASN A 64 18.23 22.90 12.91
N ARG A 65 17.79 21.74 12.42
CA ARG A 65 18.56 20.48 12.42
C ARG A 65 19.20 20.24 11.06
N THR A 66 20.37 19.61 11.05
CA THR A 66 21.02 19.22 9.80
C THR A 66 20.31 18.03 9.18
N LEU A 67 19.78 18.21 7.98
CA LEU A 67 19.09 17.17 7.23
C LEU A 67 20.10 16.29 6.49
N LYS A 68 20.14 15.01 6.82
CA LYS A 68 20.86 13.98 6.07
C LYS A 68 19.87 13.05 5.39
N LYS A 69 20.08 12.77 4.10
CA LYS A 69 19.17 11.94 3.31
C LYS A 69 19.88 10.65 2.92
N LEU A 70 19.27 9.51 3.22
CA LEU A 70 19.65 8.19 2.73
C LEU A 70 18.48 7.56 1.98
N ASN A 71 18.77 6.67 1.04
CA ASN A 71 17.76 5.90 0.31
C ASN A 71 17.97 4.40 0.59
N GLY A 72 16.90 3.71 0.96
CA GLY A 72 16.92 2.29 1.33
C GLY A 72 17.44 1.34 0.26
N THR A 73 17.34 1.71 -1.02
CA THR A 73 17.82 0.89 -2.14
C THR A 73 19.32 0.93 -2.33
N THR A 74 19.99 2.03 -1.94
CA THR A 74 21.41 2.26 -2.19
C THR A 74 22.25 2.36 -0.93
N ALA A 75 21.66 2.77 0.19
CA ALA A 75 22.40 3.02 1.41
C ALA A 75 22.82 1.73 2.12
N SER A 76 24.02 1.78 2.67
CA SER A 76 24.72 0.71 3.36
C SER A 76 24.87 1.01 4.86
N THR A 77 25.37 0.04 5.64
CA THR A 77 25.64 0.29 7.07
C THR A 77 26.77 1.29 7.30
N SER A 78 27.68 1.48 6.34
CA SER A 78 28.74 2.49 6.44
C SER A 78 28.17 3.90 6.32
N ASP A 79 27.21 4.12 5.43
CA ASP A 79 26.61 5.45 5.22
C ASP A 79 25.87 5.93 6.49
N ILE A 80 25.23 5.01 7.23
CA ILE A 80 24.62 5.32 8.53
C ILE A 80 25.69 5.77 9.54
N LYS A 81 26.83 5.07 9.58
CA LYS A 81 27.92 5.43 10.50
C LYS A 81 28.58 6.76 10.12
N GLU A 82 28.69 7.06 8.83
CA GLU A 82 29.20 8.33 8.34
C GLU A 82 28.32 9.50 8.80
N VAL A 83 26.99 9.37 8.64
CA VAL A 83 26.03 10.36 9.15
C VAL A 83 26.21 10.61 10.65
N VAL A 84 26.40 9.56 11.45
CA VAL A 84 26.60 9.68 12.90
C VAL A 84 27.95 10.32 13.21
N SER A 85 29.00 10.04 12.43
CA SER A 85 30.33 10.61 12.66
C SER A 85 30.33 12.15 12.55
N GLU A 86 29.43 12.71 11.75
CA GLU A 86 29.26 14.15 11.60
C GLU A 86 28.64 14.85 12.82
N LEU A 87 28.09 14.11 13.79
CA LEU A 87 27.57 14.68 15.04
C LEU A 87 28.63 15.46 15.83
N ASN A 88 29.89 15.05 15.72
CA ASN A 88 31.02 15.71 16.40
C ASN A 88 31.56 16.93 15.63
N THR A 89 30.90 17.34 14.54
CA THR A 89 31.28 18.49 13.72
C THR A 89 30.32 19.66 13.94
N PHE A 90 30.64 20.84 13.39
CA PHE A 90 29.74 22.00 13.43
C PHE A 90 28.35 21.70 12.83
N SER A 91 28.29 20.78 11.85
CA SER A 91 27.05 20.30 11.24
C SER A 91 26.16 19.52 12.22
N GLY A 92 26.70 18.98 13.32
CA GLY A 92 25.96 18.25 14.34
C GLY A 92 25.46 19.09 15.51
N MET A 93 25.79 20.39 15.56
CA MET A 93 25.63 21.23 16.76
C MET A 93 24.18 21.32 17.29
N ASN A 94 23.19 21.23 16.39
CA ASN A 94 21.76 21.25 16.74
C ASN A 94 21.08 19.87 16.61
N GLY A 95 21.87 18.81 16.42
CA GLY A 95 21.40 17.45 16.13
C GLY A 95 21.16 17.20 14.63
N ILE A 96 21.14 15.92 14.28
CA ILE A 96 20.93 15.45 12.90
C ILE A 96 19.52 14.88 12.76
N LEU A 97 18.82 15.31 11.71
CA LEU A 97 17.61 14.67 11.23
C LEU A 97 17.97 13.77 10.06
N LEU A 98 17.88 12.46 10.26
CA LEU A 98 18.10 11.47 9.22
C LEU A 98 16.77 11.17 8.52
N TYR A 99 16.65 11.62 7.27
CA TYR A 99 15.57 11.19 6.39
C TYR A 99 15.99 9.93 5.63
N LEU A 100 15.29 8.83 5.86
CA LEU A 100 15.52 7.55 5.19
C LEU A 100 14.35 7.24 4.26
N ASP A 101 14.57 7.38 2.94
CA ASP A 101 13.55 7.00 1.96
C ASP A 101 13.53 5.50 1.72
N GLU A 102 12.37 4.97 1.37
CA GLU A 102 12.14 3.56 1.04
C GLU A 102 12.71 2.56 2.06
N ILE A 103 12.42 2.76 3.35
CA ILE A 103 12.91 1.91 4.46
C ILE A 103 12.60 0.42 4.28
N GLN A 104 11.59 0.06 3.47
CA GLN A 104 11.26 -1.34 3.17
C GLN A 104 12.42 -2.13 2.54
N TYR A 105 13.39 -1.45 1.91
CA TYR A 105 14.58 -2.09 1.32
C TYR A 105 15.75 -2.24 2.29
N PHE A 106 15.69 -1.65 3.49
CA PHE A 106 16.68 -1.89 4.52
C PHE A 106 16.53 -3.28 5.13
N ASN A 107 17.59 -4.07 5.03
CA ASN A 107 17.63 -5.39 5.64
C ASN A 107 17.68 -5.29 7.19
N LYS A 108 17.44 -6.42 7.86
CA LYS A 108 17.37 -6.49 9.32
C LYS A 108 18.63 -5.96 10.01
N LYS A 109 19.82 -6.20 9.45
CA LYS A 109 21.10 -5.74 10.01
C LYS A 109 21.23 -4.23 9.94
N GLN A 110 20.85 -3.60 8.82
CA GLN A 110 20.84 -2.15 8.66
C GLN A 110 19.86 -1.47 9.64
N GLN A 111 18.66 -2.03 9.80
CA GLN A 111 17.68 -1.53 10.76
C GLN A 111 18.15 -1.65 12.22
N GLN A 112 18.86 -2.72 12.58
CA GLN A 112 19.44 -2.88 13.92
C GLN A 112 20.51 -1.81 14.22
N VAL A 113 21.40 -1.54 13.27
CA VAL A 113 22.41 -0.48 13.41
C VAL A 113 21.74 0.88 13.61
N LEU A 114 20.63 1.15 12.89
CA LEU A 114 19.88 2.38 13.04
C LEU A 114 19.25 2.53 14.44
N LEU A 115 18.78 1.43 15.03
CA LEU A 115 18.15 1.41 16.36
C LEU A 115 19.10 1.93 17.45
N GLU A 116 20.38 1.53 17.42
CA GLU A 116 21.38 1.97 18.40
C GLU A 116 21.47 3.51 18.49
N TYR A 117 21.42 4.18 17.34
CA TYR A 117 21.51 5.64 17.26
C TYR A 117 20.19 6.37 17.53
N ILE A 118 19.06 5.68 17.34
CA ILE A 118 17.74 6.19 17.72
C ILE A 118 17.58 6.17 19.25
N GLU A 119 18.00 5.08 19.90
CA GLU A 119 17.82 4.88 21.34
C GLU A 119 18.67 5.83 22.18
N ASN A 120 19.90 6.11 21.75
CA ASN A 120 20.78 7.04 22.44
C ASN A 120 20.52 8.52 22.08
N GLY A 121 19.53 8.79 21.23
CA GLY A 121 19.14 10.15 20.82
C GLY A 121 20.12 10.85 19.88
N SER A 122 21.10 10.13 19.34
CA SER A 122 22.11 10.70 18.43
C SER A 122 21.50 11.20 17.12
N ILE A 123 20.43 10.56 16.65
CA ILE A 123 19.71 10.94 15.44
C ILE A 123 18.21 11.03 15.70
N THR A 124 17.53 11.96 15.03
CA THR A 124 16.08 11.90 14.87
C THR A 124 15.76 11.27 13.51
N LEU A 125 15.08 10.13 13.51
CA LEU A 125 14.69 9.45 12.28
C LEU A 125 13.38 10.00 11.72
N ILE A 126 13.35 10.32 10.43
CA ILE A 126 12.13 10.35 9.63
C ILE A 126 12.29 9.34 8.49
N ALA A 127 11.61 8.20 8.58
CA ALA A 127 11.61 7.21 7.51
C ALA A 127 10.38 7.35 6.61
N SER A 128 10.50 6.99 5.34
CA SER A 128 9.35 6.90 4.43
C SER A 128 9.26 5.56 3.71
N THR A 129 8.03 5.18 3.39
CA THR A 129 7.73 3.98 2.59
C THR A 129 6.45 4.18 1.77
N THR A 130 6.33 3.46 0.67
CA THR A 130 5.07 3.34 -0.11
C THR A 130 4.21 2.17 0.33
N GLU A 131 4.77 1.26 1.12
CA GLU A 131 4.11 0.05 1.58
C GLU A 131 3.64 0.21 3.02
N ASN A 132 2.84 -0.72 3.51
CA ASN A 132 2.39 -0.68 4.90
C ASN A 132 3.58 -1.00 5.83
N PRO A 133 3.98 -0.08 6.73
CA PRO A 133 5.21 -0.20 7.51
C PRO A 133 5.20 -1.38 8.49
N TYR A 134 4.02 -1.87 8.91
CA TYR A 134 3.89 -2.98 9.85
C TYR A 134 4.39 -4.32 9.29
N PHE A 135 4.61 -4.43 7.98
CA PHE A 135 5.15 -5.66 7.36
C PHE A 135 6.66 -5.64 7.17
N TYR A 136 7.27 -4.47 6.95
CA TYR A 136 8.66 -4.35 6.49
C TYR A 136 9.57 -3.62 7.48
N VAL A 137 9.00 -2.81 8.38
CA VAL A 137 9.76 -2.11 9.41
C VAL A 137 9.79 -2.97 10.67
N TYR A 138 10.97 -3.10 11.28
CA TYR A 138 11.14 -3.93 12.46
C TYR A 138 10.42 -3.34 13.68
N ASN A 139 9.79 -4.20 14.48
CA ASN A 139 8.97 -3.80 15.64
C ASN A 139 9.72 -2.91 16.65
N ALA A 140 11.04 -3.07 16.77
CA ALA A 140 11.86 -2.23 17.65
C ALA A 140 11.92 -0.76 17.19
N ILE A 141 11.92 -0.50 15.87
CA ILE A 141 11.85 0.85 15.31
C ILE A 141 10.41 1.38 15.40
N LEU A 142 9.42 0.54 15.06
CA LEU A 142 8.00 0.91 15.11
C LEU A 142 7.56 1.34 16.52
N SER A 143 7.98 0.60 17.56
CA SER A 143 7.66 0.94 18.96
C SER A 143 8.27 2.26 19.45
N ARG A 144 9.28 2.79 18.74
CA ARG A 144 9.97 4.05 19.07
C ARG A 144 9.68 5.17 18.08
N SER A 145 8.76 4.93 17.14
CA SER A 145 8.42 5.88 16.08
C SER A 145 6.91 6.08 16.01
N THR A 146 6.49 7.30 15.68
CA THR A 146 5.08 7.59 15.40
C THR A 146 4.82 7.44 13.91
N VAL A 147 3.81 6.64 13.55
CA VAL A 147 3.46 6.35 12.15
C VAL A 147 2.37 7.31 11.67
N PHE A 148 2.58 7.95 10.52
CA PHE A 148 1.62 8.84 9.88
C PHE A 148 1.34 8.43 8.43
N GLU A 149 0.05 8.33 8.10
CA GLU A 149 -0.45 7.99 6.77
C GLU A 149 -0.63 9.23 5.89
N PHE A 150 0.08 9.27 4.78
CA PHE A 150 -0.10 10.25 3.73
C PHE A 150 -1.08 9.72 2.69
N LYS A 151 -2.03 10.56 2.31
CA LYS A 151 -3.05 10.23 1.31
C LYS A 151 -2.74 10.92 -0.01
N SER A 152 -3.31 10.40 -1.10
CA SER A 152 -3.27 11.06 -2.41
C SER A 152 -3.85 12.47 -2.33
N VAL A 153 -3.25 13.42 -3.05
CA VAL A 153 -3.61 14.84 -2.97
C VAL A 153 -4.83 15.10 -3.86
N PRO A 154 -5.92 15.71 -3.37
CA PRO A 154 -7.09 15.96 -4.21
C PRO A 154 -6.75 16.99 -5.31
N PRO A 155 -7.37 16.90 -6.50
CA PRO A 155 -7.07 17.77 -7.64
C PRO A 155 -7.12 19.26 -7.30
N GLU A 156 -8.10 19.70 -6.50
CA GLU A 156 -8.23 21.11 -6.10
C GLU A 156 -7.03 21.63 -5.30
N GLU A 157 -6.37 20.77 -4.52
CA GLU A 157 -5.17 21.12 -3.79
C GLU A 157 -3.92 21.08 -4.70
N ILE A 158 -3.89 20.17 -5.69
CA ILE A 158 -2.83 20.14 -6.71
C ILE A 158 -2.88 21.39 -7.58
N GLU A 159 -4.06 21.87 -7.96
CA GLU A 159 -4.22 23.07 -8.78
C GLU A 159 -3.56 24.30 -8.12
N ARG A 160 -3.64 24.41 -6.79
CA ARG A 160 -2.94 25.46 -6.02
C ARG A 160 -1.42 25.34 -6.14
N ALA A 161 -0.90 24.12 -6.04
CA ALA A 161 0.53 23.88 -6.23
C ALA A 161 0.95 24.18 -7.67
N VAL A 162 0.13 23.83 -8.67
CA VAL A 162 0.36 24.10 -10.10
C VAL A 162 0.44 25.59 -10.37
N LYS A 163 -0.52 26.37 -9.82
CA LYS A 163 -0.49 27.83 -9.94
C LYS A 163 0.78 28.40 -9.33
N ARG A 164 1.09 28.03 -8.07
CA ARG A 164 2.29 28.48 -7.38
C ARG A 164 3.58 28.12 -8.14
N ALA A 165 3.61 26.94 -8.76
CA ALA A 165 4.74 26.50 -9.58
C ALA A 165 4.96 27.40 -10.80
N ALA A 166 3.88 27.75 -11.51
CA ALA A 166 3.92 28.65 -12.64
C ALA A 166 4.39 30.05 -12.23
N ASP A 167 3.83 30.59 -11.14
CA ASP A 167 4.18 31.92 -10.61
C ASP A 167 5.68 32.00 -10.27
N ILE A 168 6.24 30.96 -9.63
CA ILE A 168 7.67 30.88 -9.30
C ILE A 168 8.54 30.81 -10.55
N ILE A 169 8.13 30.03 -11.57
CA ILE A 169 8.89 29.94 -12.82
C ILE A 169 8.90 31.30 -13.55
N ALA A 170 7.76 31.97 -13.61
CA ALA A 170 7.63 33.29 -14.21
C ALA A 170 8.55 34.31 -13.53
N GLU A 171 8.56 34.33 -12.18
CA GLU A 171 9.43 35.21 -11.39
C GLU A 171 10.92 34.88 -11.59
N GLU A 172 11.31 33.61 -11.54
CA GLU A 172 12.72 33.19 -11.67
C GLU A 172 13.30 33.42 -13.08
N GLN A 173 12.46 33.33 -14.12
CA GLN A 173 12.89 33.52 -15.51
C GLN A 173 12.67 34.95 -16.00
N GLU A 174 12.07 35.83 -15.18
CA GLU A 174 11.68 37.19 -15.57
C GLU A 174 10.81 37.21 -16.85
N ILE A 175 9.91 36.23 -16.99
CA ILE A 175 8.98 36.10 -18.13
C ILE A 175 7.53 36.24 -17.67
N GLU A 176 6.65 36.63 -18.59
CA GLU A 176 5.21 36.54 -18.38
C GLU A 176 4.69 35.18 -18.87
N VAL A 177 3.89 34.49 -18.07
CA VAL A 177 3.31 33.19 -18.41
C VAL A 177 1.79 33.29 -18.36
N ASP A 178 1.14 33.20 -19.52
CA ASP A 178 -0.30 32.97 -19.59
C ASP A 178 -0.57 31.46 -19.40
N PHE A 179 -1.13 31.13 -18.24
CA PHE A 179 -1.46 29.76 -17.87
C PHE A 179 -2.95 29.66 -17.54
N PRO A 180 -3.82 29.38 -18.53
CA PRO A 180 -5.26 29.27 -18.33
C PRO A 180 -5.67 28.30 -17.22
N GLU A 181 -6.78 28.60 -16.54
CA GLU A 181 -7.32 27.75 -15.47
C GLU A 181 -7.66 26.33 -15.95
N SER A 182 -8.16 26.19 -17.18
CA SER A 182 -8.47 24.89 -17.76
C SER A 182 -7.23 24.01 -17.89
N CYS A 183 -6.10 24.58 -18.34
CA CYS A 183 -4.79 23.92 -18.40
C CYS A 183 -4.31 23.49 -17.01
N ARG A 184 -4.42 24.37 -16.00
CA ARG A 184 -4.02 24.04 -14.61
C ARG A 184 -4.85 22.91 -14.01
N LYS A 185 -6.17 22.95 -14.20
CA LYS A 185 -7.09 21.88 -13.78
C LYS A 185 -6.73 20.56 -14.47
N LYS A 186 -6.51 20.59 -15.78
CA LYS A 186 -6.17 19.39 -16.56
C LYS A 186 -4.90 18.71 -16.06
N ILE A 187 -3.86 19.47 -15.70
CA ILE A 187 -2.67 18.91 -15.01
C ILE A 187 -3.04 18.33 -13.65
N ALA A 188 -3.80 19.08 -12.85
CA ALA A 188 -4.18 18.67 -11.49
C ALA A 188 -4.96 17.35 -11.47
N PHE A 189 -5.90 17.17 -12.39
CA PHE A 189 -6.66 15.93 -12.57
C PHE A 189 -5.77 14.81 -13.14
N GLY A 190 -5.00 15.07 -14.19
CA GLY A 190 -4.22 14.03 -14.88
C GLY A 190 -3.04 13.46 -14.11
N CYS A 191 -2.63 14.08 -13.00
CA CYS A 191 -1.52 13.60 -12.17
C CYS A 191 -1.92 12.60 -11.08
N GLY A 192 -3.22 12.34 -10.89
CA GLY A 192 -3.72 11.26 -10.02
C GLY A 192 -3.21 11.35 -8.57
N GLY A 193 -3.12 12.55 -8.01
CA GLY A 193 -2.68 12.73 -6.61
C GLY A 193 -1.18 12.95 -6.40
N ASP A 194 -0.34 12.84 -7.44
CA ASP A 194 1.11 13.01 -7.36
C ASP A 194 1.53 14.45 -7.68
N VAL A 195 1.93 15.20 -6.64
CA VAL A 195 2.34 16.60 -6.77
C VAL A 195 3.64 16.73 -7.55
N ARG A 196 4.58 15.78 -7.41
CA ARG A 196 5.87 15.82 -8.13
C ARG A 196 5.65 15.72 -9.63
N LYS A 197 4.75 14.82 -10.07
CA LYS A 197 4.35 14.73 -11.48
C LYS A 197 3.70 16.03 -11.97
N ALA A 198 2.83 16.63 -11.16
CA ALA A 198 2.20 17.90 -11.52
C ALA A 198 3.24 19.01 -11.72
N MET A 199 4.25 19.11 -10.84
CA MET A 199 5.32 20.11 -10.99
C MET A 199 6.14 19.87 -12.26
N ASN A 200 6.48 18.61 -12.56
CA ASN A 200 7.19 18.27 -13.80
C ASN A 200 6.36 18.62 -15.05
N ALA A 201 5.04 18.37 -15.01
CA ALA A 201 4.14 18.72 -16.11
C ALA A 201 4.07 20.23 -16.31
N VAL A 202 4.04 21.02 -15.23
CA VAL A 202 4.11 22.49 -15.31
C VAL A 202 5.43 22.95 -15.91
N GLU A 203 6.57 22.44 -15.41
CA GLU A 203 7.90 22.80 -15.92
C GLU A 203 8.01 22.54 -17.42
N LEU A 204 7.57 21.36 -17.87
CA LEU A 204 7.58 21.00 -19.28
C LEU A 204 6.60 21.83 -20.11
N SER A 205 5.40 22.12 -19.60
CA SER A 205 4.39 22.89 -20.33
C SER A 205 4.87 24.32 -20.60
N ILE A 206 5.51 24.96 -19.62
CA ILE A 206 6.08 26.31 -19.78
C ILE A 206 7.34 26.26 -20.65
N LEU A 207 8.13 25.20 -20.55
CA LEU A 207 9.34 25.03 -21.37
C LEU A 207 9.00 24.99 -22.87
N VAL A 208 7.96 24.24 -23.25
CA VAL A 208 7.56 24.06 -24.66
C VAL A 208 6.51 25.05 -25.15
N ALA A 209 5.96 25.89 -24.27
CA ALA A 209 5.03 26.95 -24.66
C ALA A 209 5.69 27.91 -25.65
N ASP A 210 4.93 28.24 -26.70
CA ASP A 210 5.28 29.29 -27.65
C ASP A 210 5.32 30.64 -26.93
N GLU A 211 6.26 31.48 -27.37
CA GLU A 211 6.49 32.82 -26.84
C GLU A 211 6.15 33.84 -27.92
N GLU A 212 5.12 34.65 -27.67
CA GLU A 212 4.71 35.77 -28.51
C GLU A 212 4.73 37.06 -27.67
N ASP A 213 5.35 38.12 -28.19
CA ASP A 213 5.48 39.42 -27.51
C ASP A 213 6.02 39.37 -26.06
N GLY A 214 6.85 38.37 -25.73
CA GLY A 214 7.43 38.18 -24.39
C GLY A 214 6.51 37.43 -23.40
N VAL A 215 5.38 36.92 -23.87
CA VAL A 215 4.43 36.13 -23.08
C VAL A 215 4.46 34.67 -23.56
N LYS A 216 4.73 33.74 -22.64
CA LYS A 216 4.61 32.31 -22.89
C LYS A 216 3.18 31.83 -22.65
N THR A 217 2.53 31.28 -23.68
CA THR A 217 1.14 30.84 -23.58
C THR A 217 1.02 29.32 -23.50
N VAL A 218 0.53 28.80 -22.37
CA VAL A 218 0.32 27.36 -22.17
C VAL A 218 -1.06 26.96 -22.68
N THR A 219 -1.11 26.21 -23.78
CA THR A 219 -2.37 25.75 -24.38
C THR A 219 -2.81 24.38 -23.85
N GLU A 220 -4.10 24.06 -24.06
CA GLU A 220 -4.66 22.77 -23.66
C GLU A 220 -4.10 21.60 -24.48
N GLU A 221 -3.70 21.84 -25.73
CA GLU A 221 -3.06 20.87 -26.61
C GLU A 221 -1.71 20.44 -26.02
N ILE A 222 -0.86 21.41 -25.66
CA ILE A 222 0.45 21.16 -25.02
C ILE A 222 0.27 20.33 -23.75
N VAL A 223 -0.66 20.74 -22.89
CA VAL A 223 -0.94 20.01 -21.64
C VAL A 223 -1.43 18.60 -21.93
N SER A 224 -2.28 18.41 -22.94
CA SER A 224 -2.81 17.08 -23.29
C SER A 224 -1.70 16.12 -23.72
N GLU A 225 -0.76 16.56 -24.55
CA GLU A 225 0.33 15.72 -25.03
C GLU A 225 1.29 15.29 -23.91
N LEU A 226 1.53 16.19 -22.94
CA LEU A 226 2.42 15.94 -21.80
C LEU A 226 1.75 15.12 -20.70
N VAL A 227 0.46 15.38 -20.43
CA VAL A 227 -0.30 14.69 -19.40
C VAL A 227 -0.78 13.32 -19.88
N GLN A 228 -1.18 13.12 -21.14
CA GLN A 228 -1.61 11.80 -21.65
C GLN A 228 -0.51 10.73 -21.52
N LYS A 229 0.76 11.08 -21.74
CA LYS A 229 1.89 10.15 -21.53
C LYS A 229 2.11 9.76 -20.06
N SER A 230 1.53 10.53 -19.13
CA SER A 230 1.69 10.36 -17.67
C SER A 230 0.43 9.79 -16.99
N ALA A 231 -0.76 10.12 -17.51
CA ALA A 231 -2.07 9.80 -16.97
C ALA A 231 -2.51 8.34 -17.25
N VAL A 232 -2.12 7.77 -18.39
CA VAL A 232 -2.37 6.36 -18.75
C VAL A 232 -1.69 5.38 -17.78
N ARG A 233 -0.81 5.87 -16.89
CA ARG A 233 -0.17 5.03 -15.87
C ARG A 233 -0.79 5.10 -14.48
N TYR A 234 -1.70 6.04 -14.15
CA TYR A 234 -1.96 6.34 -12.73
C TYR A 234 -3.33 6.93 -12.33
N ASP A 235 -4.41 6.75 -13.08
CA ASP A 235 -5.76 6.97 -12.50
C ASP A 235 -6.19 5.73 -11.69
N LYS A 236 -5.63 5.61 -10.48
CA LYS A 236 -5.95 4.55 -9.50
C LYS A 236 -6.78 5.01 -8.31
N ASP A 237 -6.97 6.31 -8.15
CA ASP A 237 -7.49 6.92 -6.92
C ASP A 237 -8.74 7.78 -7.11
N GLY A 238 -9.31 7.87 -8.32
CA GLY A 238 -10.62 8.48 -8.54
C GLY A 238 -11.76 7.57 -8.02
N ASP A 239 -12.84 8.17 -7.52
CA ASP A 239 -14.06 7.43 -7.14
C ASP A 239 -14.56 6.56 -8.32
N GLU A 240 -14.44 7.06 -9.55
CA GLU A 240 -14.80 6.31 -10.76
C GLU A 240 -13.91 5.06 -10.96
N HIS A 241 -12.62 5.13 -10.62
CA HIS A 241 -11.72 3.98 -10.69
C HIS A 241 -12.11 2.89 -9.68
N TYR A 242 -12.40 3.29 -8.44
CA TYR A 242 -12.91 2.37 -7.41
C TYR A 242 -14.25 1.77 -7.84
N ASP A 243 -15.12 2.55 -8.46
CA ASP A 243 -16.39 2.09 -9.00
C ASP A 243 -16.21 1.09 -10.14
N ILE A 244 -15.25 1.29 -11.06
CA ILE A 244 -14.94 0.32 -12.12
C ILE A 244 -14.41 -0.99 -11.52
N ILE A 245 -13.47 -0.93 -10.58
CA ILE A 245 -12.95 -2.14 -9.92
C ILE A 245 -14.06 -2.86 -9.14
N SER A 246 -14.89 -2.09 -8.45
CA SER A 246 -16.03 -2.57 -7.68
C SER A 246 -17.06 -3.24 -8.59
N ALA A 247 -17.38 -2.63 -9.73
CA ALA A 247 -18.29 -3.18 -10.72
C ALA A 247 -17.69 -4.42 -11.39
N TYR A 248 -16.38 -4.42 -11.71
CA TYR A 248 -15.66 -5.58 -12.22
C TYR A 248 -15.79 -6.80 -11.30
N GLN A 249 -15.53 -6.61 -10.00
CA GLN A 249 -15.71 -7.67 -8.99
C GLN A 249 -17.17 -8.11 -8.89
N LYS A 250 -18.11 -7.17 -8.77
CA LYS A 250 -19.53 -7.47 -8.61
C LYS A 250 -20.10 -8.21 -9.82
N SER A 251 -19.65 -7.89 -11.03
CA SER A 251 -20.04 -8.60 -12.24
C SER A 251 -19.52 -10.04 -12.24
N MET A 252 -18.26 -10.28 -11.85
CA MET A 252 -17.72 -11.63 -11.71
C MET A 252 -18.47 -12.45 -10.64
N ARG A 253 -18.70 -11.85 -9.47
CA ARG A 253 -19.51 -12.44 -8.39
C ARG A 253 -20.93 -12.75 -8.83
N GLY A 254 -21.55 -11.83 -9.56
CA GLY A 254 -22.89 -11.94 -10.13
C GLY A 254 -22.98 -12.86 -11.35
N SER A 255 -21.88 -13.45 -11.79
CA SER A 255 -21.80 -14.34 -12.96
C SER A 255 -22.18 -13.65 -14.29
N ASP A 256 -22.05 -12.33 -14.40
CA ASP A 256 -22.25 -11.59 -15.64
C ASP A 256 -20.92 -11.42 -16.39
N SER A 257 -20.69 -12.31 -17.35
CA SER A 257 -19.48 -12.30 -18.18
C SER A 257 -19.39 -11.05 -19.06
N ASN A 258 -20.52 -10.52 -19.53
CA ASN A 258 -20.53 -9.35 -20.42
C ASN A 258 -20.11 -8.11 -19.67
N ALA A 259 -20.73 -7.87 -18.51
CA ALA A 259 -20.37 -6.74 -17.65
C ALA A 259 -18.93 -6.87 -17.13
N ALA A 260 -18.50 -8.07 -16.73
CA ALA A 260 -17.14 -8.29 -16.24
C ALA A 260 -16.08 -8.03 -17.32
N LEU A 261 -16.31 -8.47 -18.56
CA LEU A 261 -15.42 -8.18 -19.70
C LEU A 261 -15.41 -6.69 -20.04
N HIS A 262 -16.56 -6.01 -19.96
CA HIS A 262 -16.64 -4.57 -20.18
C HIS A 262 -15.78 -3.79 -19.16
N TYR A 263 -15.90 -4.11 -17.87
CA TYR A 263 -15.10 -3.45 -16.85
C TYR A 263 -13.62 -3.85 -16.89
N LEU A 264 -13.30 -5.08 -17.28
CA LEU A 264 -11.92 -5.47 -17.60
C LEU A 264 -11.35 -4.57 -18.69
N ALA A 265 -12.05 -4.40 -19.81
CA ALA A 265 -11.60 -3.54 -20.91
C ALA A 265 -11.36 -2.11 -20.43
N ARG A 266 -12.28 -1.52 -19.64
CA ARG A 266 -12.09 -0.19 -19.04
C ARG A 266 -10.83 -0.08 -18.19
N LEU A 267 -10.55 -1.10 -17.36
CA LEU A 267 -9.32 -1.13 -16.54
C LEU A 267 -8.06 -1.22 -17.40
N LEU A 268 -8.08 -2.01 -18.48
CA LEU A 268 -6.92 -2.21 -19.34
C LEU A 268 -6.64 -1.00 -20.23
N GLU A 269 -7.68 -0.34 -20.76
CA GLU A 269 -7.54 0.93 -21.51
C GLU A 269 -7.00 2.06 -20.62
N ALA A 270 -7.35 2.04 -19.32
CA ALA A 270 -6.78 2.93 -18.32
C ALA A 270 -5.35 2.54 -17.87
N GLY A 271 -4.76 1.49 -18.46
CA GLY A 271 -3.41 1.01 -18.12
C GLY A 271 -3.30 0.31 -16.77
N ASP A 272 -4.42 -0.03 -16.11
CA ASP A 272 -4.43 -0.68 -14.80
C ASP A 272 -4.52 -2.21 -14.85
N LEU A 273 -3.52 -2.79 -15.50
CA LEU A 273 -3.28 -4.22 -15.48
C LEU A 273 -3.14 -4.79 -14.04
N PRO A 274 -2.40 -4.16 -13.11
CA PRO A 274 -2.24 -4.72 -11.77
C PRO A 274 -3.55 -4.87 -10.97
N SER A 275 -4.47 -3.91 -11.04
CA SER A 275 -5.73 -4.04 -10.29
C SER A 275 -6.68 -5.05 -10.92
N ALA A 276 -6.72 -5.14 -12.25
CA ALA A 276 -7.46 -6.20 -12.94
C ALA A 276 -6.98 -7.59 -12.50
N CYS A 277 -5.65 -7.83 -12.56
CA CYS A 277 -5.06 -9.11 -12.14
C CYS A 277 -5.32 -9.42 -10.66
N ARG A 278 -5.11 -8.46 -9.76
CA ARG A 278 -5.33 -8.65 -8.32
C ARG A 278 -6.79 -8.98 -8.02
N ARG A 279 -7.73 -8.23 -8.60
CA ARG A 279 -9.15 -8.41 -8.31
C ARG A 279 -9.68 -9.73 -8.88
N LEU A 280 -9.20 -10.14 -10.05
CA LEU A 280 -9.51 -11.42 -10.65
C LEU A 280 -9.07 -12.60 -9.76
N MET A 281 -7.83 -12.57 -9.23
CA MET A 281 -7.34 -13.59 -8.29
C MET A 281 -8.15 -13.62 -6.99
N VAL A 282 -8.55 -12.46 -6.47
CA VAL A 282 -9.44 -12.38 -5.29
C VAL A 282 -10.77 -13.06 -5.59
N CYS A 283 -11.42 -12.76 -6.73
CA CYS A 283 -12.71 -13.37 -7.08
C CYS A 283 -12.61 -14.89 -7.27
N ALA A 284 -11.50 -15.39 -7.81
CA ALA A 284 -11.27 -16.84 -7.93
C ALA A 284 -11.24 -17.54 -6.57
N CYS A 285 -10.68 -16.90 -5.54
CA CYS A 285 -10.61 -17.47 -4.18
C CYS A 285 -11.85 -17.18 -3.32
N GLU A 286 -12.38 -15.96 -3.39
CA GLU A 286 -13.49 -15.47 -2.54
C GLU A 286 -14.85 -15.87 -3.08
N ASP A 287 -15.07 -15.75 -4.39
CA ASP A 287 -16.41 -15.88 -4.99
C ASP A 287 -16.63 -17.25 -5.63
N VAL A 288 -15.56 -17.94 -6.05
CA VAL A 288 -15.61 -19.33 -6.56
C VAL A 288 -15.09 -20.32 -5.52
N GLY A 289 -13.87 -20.12 -5.03
CA GLY A 289 -13.30 -20.85 -3.90
C GLY A 289 -13.44 -22.37 -4.01
N LEU A 290 -14.04 -22.99 -2.99
CA LEU A 290 -14.18 -24.45 -2.90
C LEU A 290 -15.25 -25.02 -3.84
N ALA A 291 -16.07 -24.18 -4.48
CA ALA A 291 -17.00 -24.64 -5.49
C ALA A 291 -16.30 -25.13 -6.76
N TYR A 292 -15.15 -24.56 -7.11
CA TYR A 292 -14.28 -25.08 -8.16
C TYR A 292 -12.79 -24.77 -7.88
N PRO A 293 -12.13 -25.57 -7.01
CA PRO A 293 -10.78 -25.27 -6.53
C PRO A 293 -9.72 -25.18 -7.64
N GLN A 294 -9.88 -25.95 -8.72
CA GLN A 294 -8.95 -25.94 -9.86
C GLN A 294 -8.96 -24.63 -10.63
N LEU A 295 -9.97 -23.76 -10.43
CA LEU A 295 -9.99 -22.45 -11.06
C LEU A 295 -8.88 -21.54 -10.54
N ILE A 296 -8.49 -21.66 -9.27
CA ILE A 296 -7.45 -20.82 -8.65
C ILE A 296 -6.11 -20.91 -9.41
N PRO A 297 -5.52 -22.10 -9.64
CA PRO A 297 -4.26 -22.21 -10.40
C PRO A 297 -4.42 -21.85 -11.89
N ILE A 298 -5.60 -22.07 -12.49
CA ILE A 298 -5.87 -21.65 -13.87
C ILE A 298 -5.85 -20.13 -13.98
N VAL A 299 -6.59 -19.43 -13.11
CA VAL A 299 -6.62 -17.96 -13.05
C VAL A 299 -5.23 -17.40 -12.77
N LYS A 300 -4.46 -18.01 -11.85
CA LYS A 300 -3.08 -17.60 -11.59
C LYS A 300 -2.20 -17.73 -12.84
N SER A 301 -2.32 -18.83 -13.58
CA SER A 301 -1.60 -19.02 -14.84
C SER A 301 -1.96 -17.96 -15.87
N CYS A 302 -3.25 -17.63 -16.02
CA CYS A 302 -3.69 -16.55 -16.91
C CYS A 302 -3.11 -15.18 -16.51
N VAL A 303 -3.08 -14.88 -15.21
CA VAL A 303 -2.46 -13.65 -14.69
C VAL A 303 -0.95 -13.63 -14.93
N ASP A 304 -0.26 -14.76 -14.77
CA ASP A 304 1.18 -14.86 -15.01
C ASP A 304 1.52 -14.67 -16.49
N ILE A 305 0.73 -15.28 -17.39
CA ILE A 305 0.85 -15.04 -18.83
C ILE A 305 0.63 -13.55 -19.12
N ALA A 306 -0.42 -12.94 -18.56
CA ALA A 306 -0.73 -11.53 -18.76
C ALA A 306 0.41 -10.61 -18.32
N GLN A 307 1.04 -10.89 -17.17
CA GLN A 307 2.19 -10.14 -16.68
C GLN A 307 3.44 -10.34 -17.53
N ALA A 308 3.65 -11.55 -18.06
CA ALA A 308 4.81 -11.87 -18.88
C ALA A 308 4.74 -11.22 -20.27
N VAL A 309 3.56 -11.19 -20.89
CA VAL A 309 3.40 -10.66 -22.27
C VAL A 309 3.13 -9.15 -22.31
N GLY A 310 2.53 -8.57 -21.28
CA GLY A 310 2.18 -7.14 -21.25
C GLY A 310 1.04 -6.77 -22.20
N LEU A 311 0.62 -5.50 -22.19
CA LEU A 311 -0.44 -5.01 -23.09
C LEU A 311 0.12 -4.74 -24.50
N PRO A 312 -0.68 -5.00 -25.57
CA PRO A 312 -2.10 -5.38 -25.56
C PRO A 312 -2.39 -6.88 -25.37
N GLU A 313 -1.43 -7.79 -25.52
CA GLU A 313 -1.64 -9.25 -25.49
C GLU A 313 -2.19 -9.76 -24.16
N ALA A 314 -1.85 -9.11 -23.05
CA ALA A 314 -2.29 -9.43 -21.70
C ALA A 314 -3.83 -9.50 -21.55
N ARG A 315 -4.58 -8.78 -22.41
CA ARG A 315 -6.05 -8.79 -22.37
C ARG A 315 -6.65 -10.16 -22.69
N ILE A 316 -5.97 -10.99 -23.48
CA ILE A 316 -6.48 -12.27 -23.97
C ILE A 316 -6.60 -13.30 -22.83
N PRO A 317 -5.51 -13.68 -22.12
CA PRO A 317 -5.61 -14.63 -21.02
C PRO A 317 -6.47 -14.10 -19.87
N LEU A 318 -6.53 -12.78 -19.67
CA LEU A 318 -7.41 -12.18 -18.66
C LEU A 318 -8.90 -12.30 -19.03
N ALA A 319 -9.25 -12.12 -20.31
CA ALA A 319 -10.62 -12.33 -20.77
C ALA A 319 -11.05 -13.78 -20.56
N ASP A 320 -10.20 -14.74 -20.90
CA ASP A 320 -10.44 -16.17 -20.66
C ASP A 320 -10.72 -16.45 -19.18
N ALA A 321 -9.84 -15.96 -18.29
CA ALA A 321 -10.00 -16.16 -16.85
C ALA A 321 -11.25 -15.47 -16.29
N VAL A 322 -11.61 -14.26 -16.76
CA VAL A 322 -12.85 -13.58 -16.36
C VAL A 322 -14.08 -14.41 -16.72
N VAL A 323 -14.14 -14.93 -17.96
CA VAL A 323 -15.26 -15.75 -18.41
C VAL A 323 -15.34 -17.03 -17.58
N MET A 324 -14.21 -17.68 -17.29
CA MET A 324 -14.20 -18.87 -16.42
C MET A 324 -14.69 -18.57 -15.00
N VAL A 325 -14.26 -17.47 -14.38
CA VAL A 325 -14.74 -17.04 -13.05
C VAL A 325 -16.24 -16.76 -13.06
N CYS A 326 -16.74 -16.07 -14.08
CA CYS A 326 -18.17 -15.77 -14.19
C CYS A 326 -19.00 -17.06 -14.34
N ASN A 327 -18.55 -18.05 -15.10
CA ASN A 327 -19.29 -19.29 -15.36
C ASN A 327 -19.08 -20.37 -14.28
N ALA A 328 -18.09 -20.24 -13.41
CA ALA A 328 -17.87 -21.20 -12.34
C ALA A 328 -18.98 -21.14 -11.26
N PRO A 329 -19.32 -22.28 -10.64
CA PRO A 329 -20.21 -22.29 -9.48
C PRO A 329 -19.61 -21.41 -8.37
N LYS A 330 -20.46 -20.68 -7.65
CA LYS A 330 -20.03 -19.71 -6.66
C LYS A 330 -20.02 -20.32 -5.26
N SER A 331 -19.00 -19.98 -4.48
CA SER A 331 -18.95 -20.25 -3.05
C SER A 331 -17.97 -19.34 -2.35
N ASN A 332 -18.45 -18.72 -1.28
CA ASN A 332 -17.65 -17.94 -0.35
C ASN A 332 -17.46 -18.65 1.00
N SER A 333 -17.68 -19.97 1.07
CA SER A 333 -17.71 -20.73 2.32
C SER A 333 -16.42 -20.64 3.13
N ALA A 334 -15.26 -20.78 2.48
CA ALA A 334 -13.96 -20.63 3.11
C ALA A 334 -13.68 -19.18 3.53
N TYR A 335 -14.07 -18.20 2.69
CA TYR A 335 -13.95 -16.77 2.97
C TYR A 335 -14.79 -16.37 4.20
N MET A 336 -16.03 -16.85 4.29
CA MET A 336 -16.87 -16.65 5.47
C MET A 336 -16.32 -17.36 6.70
N GLY A 337 -15.72 -18.53 6.53
CA GLY A 337 -15.07 -19.26 7.62
C GLY A 337 -13.94 -18.47 8.28
N ILE A 338 -13.02 -17.90 7.49
CA ILE A 338 -11.93 -17.09 8.06
C ILE A 338 -12.45 -15.78 8.67
N ASN A 339 -13.51 -15.18 8.10
CA ASN A 339 -14.14 -13.98 8.67
C ASN A 339 -14.77 -14.24 10.03
N ARG A 340 -15.48 -15.36 10.20
CA ARG A 340 -16.05 -15.77 11.49
C ARG A 340 -14.96 -16.03 12.53
N ALA A 341 -13.89 -16.75 12.16
CA ALA A 341 -12.77 -16.97 13.05
C ALA A 341 -12.09 -15.65 13.47
N THR A 342 -11.87 -14.74 12.52
CA THR A 342 -11.31 -13.42 12.79
C THR A 342 -12.21 -12.58 13.71
N GLN A 343 -13.53 -12.70 13.56
CA GLN A 343 -14.49 -12.03 14.42
C GLN A 343 -14.40 -12.55 15.86
N ASP A 344 -14.32 -13.86 16.07
CA ASP A 344 -14.14 -14.43 17.40
C ASP A 344 -12.84 -13.95 18.07
N LEU A 345 -11.73 -13.85 17.31
CA LEU A 345 -10.49 -13.24 17.82
C LEU A 345 -10.69 -11.80 18.30
N LYS A 346 -11.39 -10.98 17.50
CA LYS A 346 -11.67 -9.57 17.84
C LYS A 346 -12.55 -9.42 19.08
N LEU A 347 -13.43 -10.40 19.35
CA LEU A 347 -14.30 -10.43 20.52
C LEU A 347 -13.62 -11.05 21.76
N GLY A 348 -12.36 -11.50 21.64
CA GLY A 348 -11.64 -12.16 22.74
C GLY A 348 -11.97 -13.65 22.91
N ASN A 349 -12.70 -14.25 21.97
CA ASN A 349 -13.09 -15.66 21.99
C ASN A 349 -12.00 -16.56 21.36
N TYR A 350 -10.81 -16.61 21.95
CA TYR A 350 -9.70 -17.43 21.43
C TYR A 350 -9.25 -18.52 22.40
N GLY A 351 -9.04 -18.22 23.69
CA GLY A 351 -8.56 -19.21 24.67
C GLY A 351 -7.16 -19.78 24.36
N PRO A 352 -6.58 -20.59 25.28
CA PRO A 352 -5.29 -21.24 25.04
C PRO A 352 -5.41 -22.41 24.07
N VAL A 353 -4.36 -22.66 23.29
CA VAL A 353 -4.26 -23.86 22.43
C VAL A 353 -4.35 -25.11 23.32
N PRO A 354 -5.19 -26.11 22.98
CA PRO A 354 -5.32 -27.33 23.78
C PRO A 354 -3.98 -28.02 24.00
N ARG A 355 -3.77 -28.57 25.20
CA ARG A 355 -2.50 -29.18 25.60
C ARG A 355 -2.00 -30.21 24.59
N GLN A 356 -2.90 -31.03 24.06
CA GLN A 356 -2.54 -32.06 23.08
C GLN A 356 -2.04 -31.56 21.72
N LEU A 357 -2.14 -30.25 21.45
CA LEU A 357 -1.66 -29.62 20.21
C LEU A 357 -0.46 -28.68 20.45
N GLN A 358 -0.06 -28.45 21.69
CA GLN A 358 1.08 -27.59 22.02
C GLN A 358 2.41 -28.24 21.62
N ASN A 359 3.44 -27.42 21.41
CA ASN A 359 4.78 -27.93 21.08
C ASN A 359 5.42 -28.60 22.31
N MET A 360 6.06 -29.75 22.11
CA MET A 360 6.70 -30.58 23.15
C MET A 360 7.85 -29.85 23.89
N HIS A 361 8.44 -28.81 23.29
CA HIS A 361 9.54 -28.06 23.91
C HIS A 361 9.12 -27.14 25.08
N TYR A 362 7.84 -27.10 25.46
CA TYR A 362 7.30 -26.22 26.51
C TYR A 362 6.86 -26.98 27.78
N ASP A 363 7.52 -28.09 28.12
CA ASP A 363 7.29 -28.81 29.37
C ASP A 363 8.28 -28.33 30.43
N GLY A 364 8.03 -27.13 30.98
CA GLY A 364 8.73 -26.66 32.19
C GLY A 364 8.50 -27.60 33.39
N GLU A 365 9.34 -27.49 34.42
CA GLU A 365 9.29 -28.36 35.61
C GLU A 365 7.93 -28.33 36.33
N ASP A 366 7.17 -27.25 36.19
CA ASP A 366 5.87 -27.01 36.85
C ASP A 366 4.64 -27.61 36.12
N ASN A 367 4.81 -28.28 34.98
CA ASN A 367 3.67 -28.86 34.24
C ASN A 367 3.41 -30.32 34.67
N ASN A 368 2.30 -30.54 35.38
CA ASN A 368 1.90 -31.86 35.88
C ASN A 368 1.49 -32.86 34.78
N ASN A 369 1.19 -32.40 33.56
CA ASN A 369 0.84 -33.26 32.40
C ASN A 369 1.96 -33.26 31.35
N LYS A 370 3.04 -34.00 31.64
CA LYS A 370 4.21 -34.14 30.77
C LYS A 370 3.92 -35.04 29.56
N GLY A 371 4.35 -34.62 28.38
CA GLY A 371 4.09 -35.31 27.11
C GLY A 371 2.98 -34.64 26.28
N GLN A 372 3.09 -34.74 24.96
CA GLN A 372 2.19 -34.05 24.03
C GLN A 372 0.80 -34.70 23.99
N PHE A 373 0.61 -35.98 24.33
CA PHE A 373 -0.68 -36.71 24.22
C PHE A 373 -1.43 -36.52 22.89
N TYR A 374 -0.71 -36.12 21.83
CA TYR A 374 -1.26 -35.86 20.53
C TYR A 374 -1.62 -37.19 19.86
N ASN A 375 -2.89 -37.34 19.49
CA ASN A 375 -3.29 -38.48 18.68
C ASN A 375 -2.98 -38.18 17.23
N TYR A 376 -1.96 -38.84 16.67
CA TYR A 376 -1.56 -38.64 15.28
C TYR A 376 -2.59 -39.25 14.31
N PRO A 377 -3.33 -38.45 13.51
CA PRO A 377 -4.48 -38.96 12.75
C PRO A 377 -4.16 -40.10 11.78
N HIS A 378 -2.95 -40.14 11.20
CA HIS A 378 -2.57 -41.17 10.24
C HIS A 378 -2.53 -42.59 10.81
N ASP A 379 -2.37 -42.73 12.13
CA ASP A 379 -2.37 -44.02 12.83
C ASP A 379 -3.79 -44.58 13.05
N TYR A 380 -4.83 -43.78 12.79
CA TYR A 380 -6.24 -44.14 12.98
C TYR A 380 -6.93 -44.51 11.65
N PRO A 381 -7.98 -45.35 11.69
CA PRO A 381 -8.76 -45.68 10.50
C PRO A 381 -9.26 -44.44 9.74
N ASN A 382 -9.21 -44.49 8.41
CA ASN A 382 -9.52 -43.35 7.53
C ASN A 382 -8.63 -42.11 7.76
N HIS A 383 -7.51 -42.25 8.45
CA HIS A 383 -6.60 -41.17 8.85
C HIS A 383 -7.31 -40.07 9.65
N TYR A 384 -8.26 -40.46 10.51
CA TYR A 384 -9.07 -39.54 11.32
C TYR A 384 -9.17 -40.02 12.77
N VAL A 385 -8.95 -39.10 13.70
CA VAL A 385 -9.20 -39.29 15.13
C VAL A 385 -10.09 -38.17 15.66
N ASN A 386 -11.11 -38.54 16.44
CA ASN A 386 -11.94 -37.60 17.16
C ASN A 386 -11.21 -37.13 18.42
N GLN A 387 -10.53 -35.99 18.31
CA GLN A 387 -9.92 -35.29 19.45
C GLN A 387 -10.27 -33.80 19.37
N GLN A 388 -10.13 -33.10 20.49
CA GLN A 388 -10.37 -31.66 20.52
C GLN A 388 -9.21 -30.91 19.85
N TYR A 389 -9.51 -30.16 18.81
CA TYR A 389 -8.55 -29.27 18.14
C TYR A 389 -8.75 -27.79 18.48
N LEU A 390 -9.98 -27.37 18.76
CA LEU A 390 -10.29 -26.00 19.17
C LEU A 390 -10.08 -25.81 20.69
N PRO A 391 -9.72 -24.59 21.14
CA PRO A 391 -9.70 -24.22 22.56
C PRO A 391 -11.03 -24.45 23.27
N ASP A 392 -10.99 -24.65 24.59
CA ASP A 392 -12.19 -24.95 25.40
C ASP A 392 -13.29 -23.91 25.25
N THR A 393 -12.93 -22.64 25.16
CA THR A 393 -13.85 -21.50 25.03
C THR A 393 -14.64 -21.50 23.73
N ILE A 394 -14.15 -22.19 22.70
CA ILE A 394 -14.74 -22.23 21.35
C ILE A 394 -14.83 -23.67 20.81
N ARG A 395 -14.87 -24.66 21.69
CA ARG A 395 -14.76 -26.08 21.34
C ARG A 395 -15.77 -26.53 20.28
N ASP A 396 -16.99 -25.99 20.36
CA ASP A 396 -18.12 -26.35 19.49
C ASP A 396 -18.34 -25.35 18.35
N ARG A 397 -17.42 -24.42 18.13
CA ARG A 397 -17.53 -23.45 17.03
C ARG A 397 -17.40 -24.16 15.68
N VAL A 398 -18.29 -23.81 14.75
CA VAL A 398 -18.23 -24.20 13.36
C VAL A 398 -17.94 -22.97 12.51
N TYR A 399 -16.73 -22.89 11.96
CA TYR A 399 -16.35 -21.78 11.07
C TYR A 399 -16.69 -22.07 9.62
N TYR A 400 -16.37 -23.27 9.15
CA TYR A 400 -16.57 -23.69 7.78
C TYR A 400 -17.90 -24.45 7.64
N GLU A 401 -18.76 -23.93 6.77
CA GLU A 401 -20.03 -24.53 6.39
C GLU A 401 -19.98 -24.84 4.89
N TYR A 402 -20.25 -26.09 4.52
CA TYR A 402 -20.21 -26.52 3.12
C TYR A 402 -21.24 -25.77 2.29
N GLY A 403 -20.80 -25.18 1.17
CA GLY A 403 -21.67 -24.59 0.16
C GLY A 403 -22.52 -25.64 -0.57
N ASP A 404 -23.66 -25.22 -1.12
CA ASP A 404 -24.56 -26.06 -1.92
C ASP A 404 -24.08 -26.19 -3.38
N ASN A 405 -22.91 -26.79 -3.56
CA ASN A 405 -22.35 -27.09 -4.87
C ASN A 405 -21.74 -28.49 -4.90
N LYS A 406 -21.53 -29.03 -6.11
CA LYS A 406 -21.08 -30.40 -6.33
C LYS A 406 -19.82 -30.78 -5.54
N ASN A 407 -18.81 -29.91 -5.54
CA ASN A 407 -17.51 -30.22 -4.91
C ASN A 407 -17.61 -30.20 -3.39
N GLU A 408 -18.24 -29.17 -2.81
CA GLU A 408 -18.41 -29.09 -1.37
C GLU A 408 -19.37 -30.13 -0.82
N GLN A 409 -20.45 -30.47 -1.54
CA GLN A 409 -21.33 -31.58 -1.16
C GLN A 409 -20.63 -32.94 -1.22
N ALA A 410 -19.70 -33.14 -2.17
CA ALA A 410 -18.88 -34.36 -2.19
C ALA A 410 -17.96 -34.44 -0.96
N TYR A 411 -17.35 -33.33 -0.54
CA TYR A 411 -16.56 -33.28 0.69
C TYR A 411 -17.42 -33.53 1.94
N LYS A 412 -18.61 -32.94 2.00
CA LYS A 412 -19.57 -33.14 3.09
C LYS A 412 -19.95 -34.62 3.20
N ALA A 413 -20.36 -35.25 2.10
CA ALA A 413 -20.74 -36.66 2.08
C ALA A 413 -19.61 -37.59 2.54
N TYR A 414 -18.37 -37.31 2.12
CA TYR A 414 -17.19 -38.06 2.57
C TYR A 414 -16.98 -37.93 4.09
N TRP A 415 -16.99 -36.70 4.62
CA TRP A 415 -16.74 -36.45 6.04
C TRP A 415 -17.90 -36.88 6.94
N ASP A 416 -19.15 -36.74 6.50
CA ASP A 416 -20.31 -37.25 7.22
C ASP A 416 -20.22 -38.77 7.38
N LYS A 417 -19.78 -39.50 6.35
CA LYS A 417 -19.57 -40.96 6.43
C LYS A 417 -18.50 -41.35 7.45
N ILE A 418 -17.45 -40.55 7.60
CA ILE A 418 -16.36 -40.83 8.53
C ILE A 418 -16.72 -40.40 9.96
N LYS A 419 -17.26 -39.20 10.13
CA LYS A 419 -17.53 -38.60 11.44
C LYS A 419 -18.83 -39.09 12.09
N ASN A 420 -19.83 -39.48 11.30
CA ASN A 420 -21.12 -40.00 11.82
C ASN A 420 -21.11 -41.51 12.05
N LYS A 421 -20.06 -42.23 11.63
CA LYS A 421 -19.83 -43.60 12.12
C LYS A 421 -19.37 -43.50 13.58
N ARG A 422 -20.29 -43.74 14.52
CA ARG A 422 -19.93 -44.06 15.90
C ARG A 422 -19.07 -45.31 15.87
N TYR A 423 -17.78 -45.17 16.15
CA TYR A 423 -16.91 -46.27 16.53
C TYR A 423 -16.96 -46.44 18.05
#